data_AF-A0AAD6TWL8-F1
#
_entry.id   AF-A0AAD6TWL8-F1
#
_cell.length_a   1.000
_cell.length_b   1.000
_cell.length_c   1.000
_cell.angle_alpha   90.00
_cell.angle_beta   90.00
_cell.angle_gamma   90.00
#
_symmetry.space_group_name_H-M   'P 1'
#
loop_
_entity.id
_entity.type
_entity.pdbx_description
1 polymer ?
#
loop_
_entity_poly.entity_id
_entity_poly.type
_entity_poly.pdbx_seq_one_letter_code
_entity_poly.pdbx_strand_id
1 'polypeptide(L)'
;MIDQNSSWTTTIPTTVPSGNYLIRFETIALHSLPAQFYPECAQIVITGGGSLAPTSAELVTFPGAYSATDPGLTVDLYSNAAQTETTYVIPGPPMYGSAASGTTSAGGSPTSTATKATTTVATTTTASAPTGTGTVAQYGQCGGSGWAGATACVSPFSCNVVNQYYSQCL
;
A
#
# COMPACT_ATOMS: atom_id res chain seq x y z
N MET A 1 -5.86 14.81 12.48
CA MET A 1 -5.37 13.68 13.30
C MET A 1 -4.57 14.17 14.49
N ILE A 2 -3.42 14.85 14.28
CA ILE A 2 -2.57 15.35 15.39
C ILE A 2 -3.36 16.29 16.32
N ASP A 3 -4.10 17.22 15.71
CA ASP A 3 -5.03 18.16 16.36
C ASP A 3 -6.22 17.50 17.07
N GLN A 4 -6.55 16.25 16.69
CA GLN A 4 -7.69 15.48 17.17
C GLN A 4 -7.24 14.38 18.13
N ASN A 5 -6.27 14.68 19.00
CA ASN A 5 -5.75 13.74 20.00
C ASN A 5 -5.28 12.41 19.36
N SER A 6 -4.56 12.49 18.25
CA SER A 6 -4.10 11.32 17.47
C SER A 6 -5.21 10.37 17.04
N SER A 7 -6.42 10.89 16.79
CA SER A 7 -7.56 10.10 16.32
C SER A 7 -7.97 10.45 14.89
N TRP A 8 -8.62 9.48 14.25
CA TRP A 8 -9.30 9.65 12.96
C TRP A 8 -10.65 8.94 13.04
N THR A 9 -11.72 9.64 12.67
CA THR A 9 -13.07 9.09 12.68
C THR A 9 -13.62 9.01 11.27
N THR A 10 -14.22 7.88 10.94
CA THR A 10 -14.96 7.69 9.69
C THR A 10 -16.22 6.89 9.96
N THR A 11 -17.19 7.00 9.07
CA THR A 11 -18.47 6.30 9.17
C THR A 11 -18.51 5.17 8.16
N ILE A 12 -18.79 3.96 8.61
CA ILE A 12 -19.06 2.83 7.72
C ILE A 12 -20.34 3.17 6.92
N PRO A 13 -20.28 3.22 5.57
CA PRO A 13 -21.45 3.55 4.79
C PRO A 13 -22.58 2.55 5.02
N THR A 14 -23.80 3.05 5.22
CA THR A 14 -24.99 2.19 5.44
C THR A 14 -25.30 1.30 4.25
N THR A 15 -24.75 1.60 3.07
CA THR A 15 -24.90 0.81 1.85
C THR A 15 -24.03 -0.45 1.82
N VAL A 16 -23.00 -0.55 2.68
CA VAL A 16 -22.13 -1.73 2.77
C VAL A 16 -22.95 -2.95 3.23
N PRO A 17 -22.85 -4.10 2.56
CA PRO A 17 -23.54 -5.31 2.98
C PRO A 17 -23.19 -5.76 4.39
N SER A 18 -24.13 -6.42 5.05
CA SER A 18 -23.84 -7.06 6.34
C SER A 18 -22.85 -8.22 6.13
N GLY A 19 -21.93 -8.41 7.07
CA GLY A 19 -20.91 -9.46 6.96
C GLY A 19 -19.69 -9.25 7.85
N ASN A 20 -18.70 -10.13 7.70
CA ASN A 20 -17.41 -10.05 8.38
C ASN A 20 -16.43 -9.26 7.51
N TYR A 21 -15.78 -8.24 8.08
CA TYR A 21 -14.84 -7.38 7.37
C TYR A 21 -13.55 -7.17 8.16
N LEU A 22 -12.48 -6.87 7.43
CA LEU A 22 -11.34 -6.14 7.97
C LEU A 22 -11.54 -4.66 7.66
N ILE A 23 -11.42 -3.80 8.66
CA ILE A 23 -11.19 -2.38 8.45
C ILE A 23 -9.68 -2.14 8.52
N ARG A 24 -9.14 -1.47 7.51
CA ARG A 24 -7.73 -1.11 7.40
C ARG A 24 -7.60 0.40 7.50
N PHE A 25 -6.90 0.88 8.51
CA PHE A 25 -6.42 2.26 8.58
C PHE A 25 -4.99 2.29 8.06
N GLU A 26 -4.61 3.37 7.40
CA GLU A 26 -3.24 3.58 6.98
C GLU A 26 -2.90 5.05 6.99
N THR A 27 -1.75 5.36 7.60
CA THR A 27 -1.11 6.67 7.44
C THR A 27 0.08 6.52 6.50
N ILE A 28 0.18 7.41 5.51
CA ILE A 28 1.33 7.50 4.61
C ILE A 28 2.08 8.79 4.93
N ALA A 29 3.31 8.67 5.42
CA ALA A 29 4.16 9.82 5.72
C ALA A 29 5.10 10.12 4.53
N LEU A 30 5.03 11.34 4.03
CA LEU A 30 5.70 11.81 2.81
C LEU A 30 6.88 12.76 3.07
N HIS A 31 7.25 12.95 4.34
CA HIS A 31 8.34 13.86 4.73
C HIS A 31 9.74 13.37 4.31
N SER A 32 9.85 12.15 3.78
CA SER A 32 11.07 11.59 3.21
C SER A 32 10.71 10.61 2.10
N LEU A 33 11.67 10.34 1.22
CA LEU A 33 11.57 9.26 0.24
C LEU A 33 12.49 8.09 0.66
N PRO A 34 12.04 6.83 0.51
CA PRO A 34 10.70 6.43 0.07
C PRO A 34 9.61 6.76 1.11
N ALA A 35 8.37 6.93 0.65
CA ALA A 35 7.22 7.14 1.53
C ALA A 35 7.10 6.03 2.58
N GLN A 36 6.69 6.40 3.80
CA GLN A 36 6.57 5.47 4.92
C GLN A 36 5.10 5.10 5.14
N PHE A 37 4.80 3.81 5.21
CA PHE A 37 3.44 3.28 5.35
C PHE A 37 3.23 2.72 6.75
N TYR A 38 2.15 3.13 7.41
CA TYR A 38 1.75 2.67 8.73
C TYR A 38 0.33 2.08 8.67
N PRO A 39 0.19 0.80 8.27
CA PRO A 39 -1.11 0.16 8.17
C PRO A 39 -1.48 -0.63 9.44
N GLU A 40 -2.74 -0.51 9.87
CA GLU A 40 -3.32 -1.30 10.94
C GLU A 40 -4.67 -1.88 10.50
N CYS A 41 -4.98 -3.08 11.00
CA CYS A 41 -6.21 -3.79 10.68
C CYS A 41 -7.00 -4.13 11.95
N ALA A 42 -8.31 -4.03 11.88
CA ALA A 42 -9.22 -4.58 12.89
C ALA A 42 -10.31 -5.43 12.23
N GLN A 43 -10.76 -6.48 12.92
CA GLN A 43 -11.89 -7.29 12.48
C GLN A 43 -13.19 -6.69 13.01
N ILE A 44 -14.18 -6.54 12.13
CA ILE A 44 -15.50 -6.02 12.47
C ILE A 44 -16.59 -6.91 11.87
N VAL A 45 -17.76 -6.90 12.50
CA VAL A 45 -18.99 -7.48 11.94
C VAL A 45 -19.94 -6.34 11.65
N ILE A 46 -20.28 -6.16 10.39
CA ILE A 46 -21.29 -5.17 9.96
C ILE A 46 -22.66 -5.86 10.00
N THR A 47 -23.60 -5.24 10.70
CA THR A 47 -25.00 -5.69 10.81
C THR A 47 -25.94 -4.58 10.35
N GLY A 48 -27.08 -4.94 9.76
CA GLY A 48 -28.05 -3.95 9.29
C GLY A 48 -27.57 -3.14 8.08
N GLY A 49 -26.59 -3.65 7.35
CA GLY A 49 -26.02 -3.05 6.15
C GLY A 49 -26.93 -3.16 4.92
N GLY A 50 -26.53 -2.48 3.84
CA GLY A 50 -27.24 -2.41 2.56
C GLY A 50 -26.89 -3.55 1.61
N SER A 51 -26.87 -3.24 0.31
CA SER A 51 -26.67 -4.23 -0.77
C SER A 51 -25.70 -3.77 -1.85
N LEU A 52 -24.93 -2.69 -1.63
CA LEU A 52 -24.01 -2.19 -2.63
C LEU A 52 -22.70 -2.99 -2.58
N ALA A 53 -22.45 -3.80 -3.59
CA ALA A 53 -21.15 -4.46 -3.74
C ALA A 53 -20.12 -3.47 -4.34
N PRO A 54 -18.85 -3.52 -3.91
CA PRO A 54 -17.79 -2.76 -4.58
C PRO A 54 -17.64 -3.21 -6.03
N THR A 55 -17.31 -2.27 -6.90
CA THR A 55 -16.96 -2.54 -8.30
C THR A 55 -15.57 -3.16 -8.42
N SER A 56 -15.25 -3.75 -9.57
CA SER A 56 -13.90 -4.26 -9.83
C SER A 56 -12.81 -3.18 -9.77
N ALA A 57 -13.15 -1.92 -10.02
CA ALA A 57 -12.21 -0.80 -9.92
C ALA A 57 -11.92 -0.38 -8.47
N GLU A 58 -12.82 -0.70 -7.54
CA GLU A 58 -12.68 -0.40 -6.11
C GLU A 58 -11.98 -1.54 -5.34
N LEU A 59 -11.83 -2.71 -5.97
CA LEU A 59 -11.20 -3.89 -5.40
C LEU A 59 -9.72 -3.97 -5.79
N VAL A 60 -8.86 -4.02 -4.78
CA VAL A 60 -7.40 -4.08 -4.94
C VAL A 60 -6.77 -5.07 -3.97
N THR A 61 -5.49 -5.36 -4.14
CA THR A 61 -4.69 -6.22 -3.25
C THR A 61 -3.60 -5.43 -2.55
N PHE A 62 -3.25 -5.83 -1.33
CA PHE A 62 -2.10 -5.29 -0.62
C PHE A 62 -1.18 -6.47 -0.23
N PRO A 63 0.05 -6.56 -0.80
CA PRO A 63 0.65 -5.66 -1.79
C PRO A 63 -0.03 -5.73 -3.18
N GLY A 64 0.02 -4.62 -3.94
CA GLY A 64 -0.50 -4.54 -5.31
C GLY A 64 -1.20 -3.22 -5.68
N ALA A 65 -1.91 -2.60 -4.73
CA ALA A 65 -2.70 -1.39 -4.96
C ALA A 65 -1.85 -0.12 -5.16
N TYR A 66 -0.62 -0.14 -4.66
CA TYR A 66 0.34 0.96 -4.76
C TYR A 66 1.55 0.53 -5.61
N SER A 67 2.07 1.48 -6.38
CA SER A 67 3.36 1.39 -7.05
C SER A 67 4.35 2.38 -6.42
N ALA A 68 5.64 2.00 -6.39
CA ALA A 68 6.71 2.91 -5.97
C ALA A 68 6.82 4.17 -6.85
N THR A 69 6.16 4.18 -8.01
CA THR A 69 6.11 5.30 -8.96
C THR A 69 4.78 6.05 -8.95
N ASP A 70 3.87 5.76 -8.01
CA ASP A 70 2.63 6.52 -7.92
C ASP A 70 2.93 7.99 -7.63
N PRO A 71 2.27 8.95 -8.30
CA PRO A 71 2.58 10.37 -8.17
C PRO A 71 2.41 10.87 -6.72
N GLY A 72 1.49 10.28 -5.95
CA GLY A 72 1.33 10.58 -4.52
C GLY A 72 2.45 10.02 -3.62
N LEU A 73 3.24 9.05 -4.09
CA LEU A 73 4.30 8.39 -3.33
C LEU A 73 5.70 8.89 -3.67
N THR A 74 5.85 9.66 -4.75
CA THR A 74 7.13 10.24 -5.20
C THR A 74 7.18 11.77 -5.03
N VAL A 75 6.30 12.34 -4.21
CA VAL A 75 6.22 13.80 -4.02
C VAL A 75 7.45 14.30 -3.28
N ASP A 76 8.11 15.33 -3.83
CA ASP A 76 9.10 16.14 -3.10
C ASP A 76 8.42 17.36 -2.47
N LEU A 77 8.03 17.20 -1.20
CA LEU A 77 7.35 18.22 -0.40
C LEU A 77 8.18 19.48 -0.14
N TYR A 78 9.50 19.42 -0.35
CA TYR A 78 10.42 20.53 -0.03
C TYR A 78 10.86 21.33 -1.25
N SER A 79 10.41 20.93 -2.45
CA SER A 79 10.68 21.65 -3.69
C SER A 79 9.97 23.02 -3.72
N ASN A 80 10.52 23.98 -4.47
CA ASN A 80 9.84 25.26 -4.69
C ASN A 80 8.48 25.09 -5.40
N ALA A 81 8.35 24.07 -6.25
CA ALA A 81 7.09 23.76 -6.92
C ALA A 81 6.00 23.32 -5.91
N ALA A 82 6.37 22.51 -4.91
CA ALA A 82 5.44 22.04 -3.88
C ALA A 82 4.86 23.16 -3.02
N GLN A 83 5.55 24.29 -2.87
CA GLN A 83 5.04 25.43 -2.10
C GLN A 83 3.77 26.06 -2.68
N THR A 84 3.54 25.93 -3.99
CA THR A 84 2.35 26.45 -4.67
C THR A 84 1.39 25.36 -5.12
N GLU A 85 1.74 24.09 -4.92
CA GLU A 85 0.87 22.96 -5.25
C GLU A 85 -0.28 22.90 -4.23
N THR A 86 -1.49 22.77 -4.75
CA THR A 86 -2.72 22.70 -3.93
C THR A 86 -3.45 21.38 -4.13
N THR A 87 -2.90 20.49 -4.94
CA THR A 87 -3.47 19.20 -5.27
C THR A 87 -2.53 18.06 -4.86
N TYR A 88 -3.12 16.98 -4.37
CA TYR A 88 -2.40 15.76 -4.02
C TYR A 88 -3.20 14.56 -4.51
N VAL A 89 -2.59 13.75 -5.36
CA VAL A 89 -3.21 12.52 -5.88
C VAL A 89 -2.99 11.41 -4.87
N ILE A 90 -4.04 11.07 -4.13
CA ILE A 90 -4.02 9.98 -3.15
C ILE A 90 -3.81 8.66 -3.90
N PRO A 91 -2.82 7.82 -3.53
CA PRO A 91 -2.60 6.54 -4.19
C PRO A 91 -3.69 5.54 -3.84
N GLY A 92 -3.91 4.57 -4.73
CA GLY A 92 -4.89 3.49 -4.56
C GLY A 92 -6.16 3.65 -5.42
N PRO A 93 -7.18 2.82 -5.16
CA PRO A 93 -8.39 2.83 -5.96
C PRO A 93 -9.27 4.05 -5.68
N PRO A 94 -10.29 4.30 -6.53
CA PRO A 94 -11.37 5.23 -6.21
C PRO A 94 -12.09 4.84 -4.91
N MET A 95 -12.78 5.82 -4.30
CA MET A 95 -13.57 5.59 -3.10
C MET A 95 -14.72 4.61 -3.38
N TYR A 96 -15.07 3.78 -2.40
CA TYR A 96 -16.23 2.89 -2.49
C TYR A 96 -17.53 3.66 -2.74
N GLY A 97 -18.32 3.21 -3.72
CA GLY A 97 -19.61 3.79 -4.08
C GLY A 97 -19.52 4.99 -5.03
N SER A 98 -18.30 5.37 -5.46
CA SER A 98 -18.10 6.49 -6.39
C SER A 98 -18.79 6.26 -7.74
N ALA A 99 -18.89 5.00 -8.17
CA ALA A 99 -19.51 4.65 -9.45
C ALA A 99 -21.05 4.69 -9.42
N ALA A 100 -21.68 4.70 -8.24
CA ALA A 100 -23.14 4.74 -8.09
C ALA A 100 -23.72 6.16 -8.19
N SER A 101 -22.90 7.19 -7.97
CA SER A 101 -23.26 8.59 -8.22
C SER A 101 -22.80 9.01 -9.61
N GLY A 102 -23.61 8.65 -10.62
CA GLY A 102 -23.51 9.23 -11.94
C GLY A 102 -23.79 10.74 -11.90
N THR A 103 -22.78 11.55 -11.64
CA THR A 103 -22.74 12.94 -12.08
C THR A 103 -21.32 13.28 -12.47
N THR A 104 -21.16 13.59 -13.75
CA THR A 104 -19.93 13.91 -14.44
C THR A 104 -19.18 15.08 -13.80
N SER A 105 -17.93 14.86 -13.41
CA SER A 105 -16.89 15.88 -13.60
C SER A 105 -15.79 15.26 -14.45
N ALA A 106 -15.71 15.76 -15.68
CA ALA A 106 -14.79 15.30 -16.70
C ALA A 106 -13.38 15.83 -16.42
N GLY A 107 -12.38 14.97 -16.64
CA GLY A 107 -10.96 15.34 -16.61
C GLY A 107 -10.05 14.22 -17.11
N GLY A 108 -10.27 13.73 -18.34
CA GLY A 108 -9.29 12.94 -19.10
C GLY A 108 -9.62 11.44 -19.26
N SER A 109 -10.03 11.06 -20.48
CA SER A 109 -10.32 9.69 -20.95
C SER A 109 -9.09 9.07 -21.65
N PRO A 110 -9.10 7.83 -22.18
CA PRO A 110 -8.15 6.78 -21.83
C PRO A 110 -7.22 6.42 -23.01
N THR A 111 -6.26 5.51 -22.81
CA THR A 111 -5.76 4.67 -23.91
C THR A 111 -5.68 3.23 -23.43
N SER A 112 -6.54 2.41 -24.03
CA SER A 112 -6.61 0.97 -23.81
C SER A 112 -5.56 0.27 -24.68
N THR A 113 -4.89 -0.74 -24.14
CA THR A 113 -4.55 -1.92 -24.94
C THR A 113 -4.82 -3.15 -24.09
N ALA A 114 -6.00 -3.71 -24.29
CA ALA A 114 -6.41 -4.99 -23.70
C ALA A 114 -5.65 -6.13 -24.40
N THR A 115 -4.99 -6.99 -23.61
CA THR A 115 -4.64 -8.35 -24.07
C THR A 115 -5.29 -9.36 -23.12
N LYS A 116 -6.08 -10.23 -23.74
CA LYS A 116 -6.90 -11.30 -23.17
C LYS A 116 -6.00 -12.40 -22.60
N ALA A 117 -6.11 -12.69 -21.29
CA ALA A 117 -5.42 -13.82 -20.66
C ALA A 117 -6.34 -15.03 -20.53
N THR A 118 -5.86 -16.17 -21.03
CA THR A 118 -6.50 -17.49 -21.01
C THR A 118 -6.16 -18.22 -19.72
N THR A 119 -7.16 -18.83 -19.10
CA THR A 119 -7.07 -19.61 -17.86
C THR A 119 -6.31 -20.93 -18.08
N THR A 120 -5.35 -21.25 -17.22
CA THR A 120 -4.88 -22.63 -17.02
C THR A 120 -4.57 -22.82 -15.53
N VAL A 121 -5.18 -23.86 -14.96
CA VAL A 121 -5.05 -24.29 -13.56
C VAL A 121 -3.71 -25.00 -13.37
N ALA A 122 -2.96 -24.65 -12.33
CA ALA A 122 -1.77 -25.38 -11.91
C ALA A 122 -1.80 -25.68 -10.40
N THR A 123 -1.39 -26.92 -10.12
CA THR A 123 -1.53 -27.70 -8.90
C THR A 123 -0.50 -27.34 -7.82
N THR A 124 -0.84 -27.60 -6.56
CA THR A 124 -0.03 -27.38 -5.36
C THR A 124 1.26 -28.21 -5.30
N THR A 125 2.36 -27.57 -4.93
CA THR A 125 3.54 -28.21 -4.32
C THR A 125 4.07 -27.37 -3.16
N THR A 126 4.18 -27.97 -1.98
CA THR A 126 4.89 -27.49 -0.80
C THR A 126 6.40 -27.54 -1.04
N ALA A 127 7.13 -26.45 -0.77
CA ALA A 127 8.59 -26.44 -0.79
C ALA A 127 9.19 -25.48 0.26
N SER A 128 10.25 -25.96 0.90
CA SER A 128 10.93 -25.45 2.09
C SER A 128 11.71 -24.13 1.90
N ALA A 129 12.01 -23.47 3.02
CA ALA A 129 12.71 -22.19 3.16
C ALA A 129 14.07 -22.12 2.44
N PRO A 130 14.43 -21.00 1.76
CA PRO A 130 15.74 -20.85 1.15
C PRO A 130 16.77 -20.30 2.15
N THR A 131 17.87 -21.04 2.26
CA THR A 131 19.16 -20.63 2.81
C THR A 131 19.74 -19.42 2.06
N GLY A 132 20.25 -18.45 2.80
CA GLY A 132 20.78 -17.18 2.29
C GLY A 132 22.04 -17.29 1.43
N THR A 133 21.87 -17.10 0.13
CA THR A 133 22.95 -16.73 -0.80
C THR A 133 22.46 -15.61 -1.71
N GLY A 134 22.86 -14.37 -1.41
CA GLY A 134 22.52 -13.19 -2.18
C GLY A 134 23.07 -11.92 -1.52
N THR A 135 23.04 -10.80 -2.24
CA THR A 135 23.30 -9.47 -1.68
C THR A 135 21.99 -8.72 -1.46
N VAL A 136 21.87 -8.02 -0.34
CA VAL A 136 20.71 -7.20 0.03
C VAL A 136 20.85 -5.81 -0.60
N ALA A 137 19.78 -5.30 -1.21
CA ALA A 137 19.76 -3.96 -1.79
C ALA A 137 19.95 -2.86 -0.72
N GLN A 138 20.30 -1.64 -1.14
CA GLN A 138 20.33 -0.48 -0.24
C GLN A 138 19.01 -0.38 0.53
N TYR A 139 19.09 -0.10 1.83
CA TYR A 139 17.99 -0.03 2.79
C TYR A 139 17.30 -1.37 3.14
N GLY A 140 17.73 -2.49 2.56
CA GLY A 140 17.23 -3.81 2.93
C GLY A 140 17.81 -4.34 4.25
N GLN A 141 17.10 -5.28 4.88
CA GLN A 141 17.57 -5.93 6.11
C GLN A 141 18.69 -6.92 5.81
N CYS A 142 19.81 -6.79 6.51
CA CYS A 142 21.01 -7.62 6.36
C CYS A 142 21.44 -8.29 7.67
N GLY A 143 20.65 -8.18 8.73
CA GLY A 143 20.96 -8.77 10.02
C GLY A 143 19.89 -8.51 11.09
N GLY A 144 20.12 -9.06 12.27
CA GLY A 144 19.19 -9.02 13.40
C GLY A 144 18.97 -10.40 14.03
N SER A 145 18.58 -10.42 15.31
CA SER A 145 18.27 -11.66 16.02
C SER A 145 17.13 -12.42 15.31
N GLY A 146 17.41 -13.65 14.85
CA GLY A 146 16.46 -14.49 14.11
C GLY A 146 16.45 -14.26 12.59
N TRP A 147 17.29 -13.37 12.05
CA TRP A 147 17.40 -13.16 10.60
C TRP A 147 18.10 -14.35 9.93
N ALA A 148 17.42 -14.98 8.96
CA ALA A 148 17.94 -16.10 8.18
C ALA A 148 18.28 -15.72 6.71
N GLY A 149 18.09 -14.45 6.34
CA GLY A 149 18.34 -13.95 4.99
C GLY A 149 19.81 -13.60 4.74
N ALA A 150 20.06 -12.98 3.58
CA ALA A 150 21.39 -12.52 3.20
C ALA A 150 21.94 -11.47 4.18
N THR A 151 23.26 -11.51 4.43
CA THR A 151 23.97 -10.59 5.34
C THR A 151 24.92 -9.64 4.62
N ALA A 152 25.22 -9.90 3.35
CA ALA A 152 26.03 -9.03 2.51
C ALA A 152 25.14 -8.00 1.80
N CYS A 153 25.59 -6.76 1.71
CA CYS A 153 24.90 -5.71 0.97
C CYS A 153 25.43 -5.60 -0.46
N VAL A 154 24.61 -5.10 -1.38
CA VAL A 154 25.06 -4.75 -2.72
C VAL A 154 26.11 -3.65 -2.62
N SER A 155 27.22 -3.78 -3.34
CA SER A 155 28.24 -2.72 -3.40
C SER A 155 27.60 -1.42 -3.90
N PRO A 156 27.86 -0.25 -3.27
CA PRO A 156 28.92 0.04 -2.28
C PRO A 156 28.48 -0.01 -0.81
N PHE A 157 27.30 -0.54 -0.49
CA PHE A 157 26.70 -0.41 0.84
C PHE A 157 27.23 -1.44 1.83
N SER A 158 27.11 -1.12 3.12
CA SER A 158 27.55 -1.97 4.24
C SER A 158 26.38 -2.29 5.18
N CYS A 159 26.44 -3.46 5.82
CA CYS A 159 25.42 -3.86 6.77
C CYS A 159 25.63 -3.16 8.12
N ASN A 160 24.81 -2.14 8.40
CA ASN A 160 24.87 -1.34 9.60
C ASN A 160 23.85 -1.83 10.64
N VAL A 161 24.31 -2.13 11.86
CA VAL A 161 23.43 -2.57 12.95
C VAL A 161 22.62 -1.38 13.46
N VAL A 162 21.30 -1.47 13.40
CA VAL A 162 20.39 -0.44 13.93
C VAL A 162 19.98 -0.79 15.36
N ASN A 163 19.61 -2.06 15.58
CA ASN A 163 19.29 -2.60 16.90
C ASN A 163 19.48 -4.13 16.93
N GLN A 164 19.24 -4.75 18.10
CA GLN A 164 19.42 -6.19 18.32
C GLN A 164 18.64 -7.08 17.33
N TYR A 165 17.51 -6.61 16.81
CA TYR A 165 16.63 -7.38 15.91
C TYR A 165 16.73 -6.92 14.46
N TYR A 166 17.50 -5.87 14.15
CA TYR A 166 17.51 -5.26 12.83
C TYR A 166 18.86 -4.63 12.46
N SER A 167 19.39 -4.99 11.30
CA SER A 167 20.54 -4.35 10.64
C SER A 167 20.17 -4.04 9.19
N GLN A 168 20.63 -2.89 8.67
CA GLN A 168 20.22 -2.35 7.38
C GLN A 168 21.42 -2.05 6.48
N CYS A 169 21.30 -2.29 5.18
CA CYS A 169 22.29 -1.86 4.20
C CYS A 169 22.26 -0.34 3.99
N LEU A 170 23.33 0.35 4.35
CA LEU A 170 23.52 1.80 4.18
C LEU A 170 24.86 2.12 3.54
#